data_AF-A0AAE3XTT1-F1
#
_entry.id   AF-A0AAE3XTT1-F1
#
_cell.length_a   1.000
_cell.length_b   1.000
_cell.length_c   1.000
_cell.angle_alpha   90.00
_cell.angle_beta   90.00
_cell.angle_gamma   90.00
#
_symmetry.space_group_name_H-M   'P 1'
#
loop_
_entity.id
_entity.type
_entity.pdbx_description
1 polymer ?
#
loop_
_entity_poly.entity_id
_entity_poly.type
_entity_poly.pdbx_seq_one_letter_code
_entity_poly.pdbx_strand_id
1 'polypeptide(L)'
;MSDRNLFSLAFAIFFTLTFLSCISLRLPFIYYPLDYGATGFLTLFLLTSWLCFGLVYVNLPVLNWIYKKFELEVNPIIFYPFTTVFILQFLTLAIGYLESSFMLSTGGDWMYLYKGISNSLVFILTGNITAIVTSAIYGYNNKKLKLQY
;
A
#
# COMPACT_ATOMS: atom_id res chain seq x y z
N MET A 1 11.07 -4.06 -16.81
CA MET A 1 10.27 -5.06 -16.06
C MET A 1 8.82 -4.88 -16.49
N SER A 2 8.06 -5.96 -16.70
CA SER A 2 6.64 -5.84 -17.08
C SER A 2 5.79 -5.46 -15.87
N ASP A 3 4.65 -4.83 -16.10
CA ASP A 3 3.72 -4.43 -15.03
C ASP A 3 3.19 -5.64 -14.25
N ARG A 4 3.02 -6.79 -14.93
CA ARG A 4 2.67 -8.07 -14.29
C ARG A 4 3.71 -8.51 -13.26
N ASN A 5 5.00 -8.43 -13.61
CA ASN A 5 6.07 -8.78 -12.68
C ASN A 5 6.14 -7.79 -11.52
N LEU A 6 5.82 -6.51 -11.77
CA LEU A 6 5.79 -5.46 -10.75
C LEU A 6 4.63 -5.69 -9.76
N PHE A 7 3.47 -6.09 -10.26
CA PHE A 7 2.31 -6.47 -9.46
C PHE A 7 2.60 -7.68 -8.58
N SER A 8 3.13 -8.76 -9.15
CA SER A 8 3.47 -9.97 -8.36
C SER A 8 4.51 -9.66 -7.28
N LEU A 9 5.49 -8.80 -7.59
CA LEU A 9 6.47 -8.35 -6.61
C LEU A 9 5.83 -7.52 -5.50
N ALA A 10 5.00 -6.53 -5.83
CA ALA A 10 4.30 -5.70 -4.87
C ALA A 10 3.42 -6.54 -3.93
N PHE A 11 2.68 -7.49 -4.51
CA PHE A 11 1.86 -8.43 -3.76
C PHE A 11 2.69 -9.26 -2.78
N ALA A 12 3.79 -9.86 -3.26
CA ALA A 12 4.66 -10.68 -2.42
C ALA A 12 5.29 -9.87 -1.28
N ILE A 13 5.80 -8.66 -1.58
CA ILE A 13 6.38 -7.78 -0.56
C ILE A 13 5.36 -7.42 0.50
N PHE A 14 4.17 -6.96 0.09
CA PHE A 14 3.11 -6.61 1.03
C PHE A 14 2.75 -7.80 1.91
N PHE A 15 2.40 -8.93 1.29
CA PHE A 15 1.96 -10.12 2.00
C PHE A 15 3.01 -10.62 2.98
N THR A 16 4.26 -10.76 2.56
CA THR A 16 5.35 -11.24 3.43
C THR A 16 5.65 -10.28 4.56
N LEU A 17 5.72 -8.96 4.30
CA LEU A 17 5.98 -7.98 5.35
C LEU A 17 4.84 -7.94 6.37
N THR A 18 3.59 -7.87 5.91
CA THR A 18 2.43 -7.87 6.80
C THR A 18 2.39 -9.14 7.64
N PHE A 19 2.65 -10.31 7.04
CA PHE A 19 2.68 -11.58 7.75
C PHE A 19 3.76 -11.61 8.84
N LEU A 20 4.99 -11.22 8.52
CA LEU A 20 6.10 -11.20 9.47
C LEU A 20 5.87 -10.19 10.60
N SER A 21 5.33 -9.00 10.28
CA SER A 21 4.99 -7.98 11.28
C SER A 21 3.88 -8.43 12.22
N CYS A 22 2.80 -9.04 11.69
CA CYS A 22 1.71 -9.58 12.52
C CYS A 22 2.21 -10.68 13.46
N ILE A 23 3.05 -11.61 12.99
CA ILE A 23 3.66 -12.65 13.84
C ILE A 23 4.54 -12.03 14.94
N SER A 24 5.42 -11.11 14.57
CA SER A 24 6.39 -10.51 15.51
C SER A 24 5.70 -9.73 16.61
N LEU A 25 4.60 -9.04 16.29
CA LEU A 25 3.83 -8.23 17.23
C LEU A 25 2.70 -9.00 17.91
N ARG A 26 2.53 -10.31 17.60
CA ARG A 26 1.42 -11.15 18.08
C ARG A 26 0.04 -10.54 17.76
N LEU A 27 -0.06 -9.87 16.62
CA LEU A 27 -1.28 -9.27 16.10
C LEU A 27 -1.96 -10.21 15.11
N PRO A 28 -3.29 -10.14 14.95
CA PRO A 28 -3.97 -11.02 14.02
C PRO A 28 -3.71 -10.60 12.58
N PHE A 29 -3.35 -11.57 11.74
CA PHE A 29 -3.10 -11.31 10.31
C PHE A 29 -4.40 -11.03 9.52
N ILE A 30 -5.54 -11.58 9.97
CA ILE A 30 -6.87 -11.35 9.38
C ILE A 30 -7.75 -10.73 10.48
N TYR A 31 -8.33 -9.55 10.23
CA TYR A 31 -9.02 -8.77 11.26
C TYR A 31 -10.40 -8.29 10.83
N TYR A 32 -11.39 -9.18 10.95
CA TYR A 32 -12.82 -8.94 11.20
C TYR A 32 -13.48 -10.31 11.41
N PRO A 33 -14.40 -10.48 12.37
CA PRO A 33 -14.15 -11.36 13.54
C PRO A 33 -13.18 -12.50 13.22
N LEU A 34 -12.03 -12.58 13.91
CA LEU A 34 -10.93 -13.54 13.71
C LEU A 34 -11.31 -14.81 12.90
N ASP A 35 -11.29 -14.70 11.57
CA ASP A 35 -11.67 -15.79 10.66
C ASP A 35 -10.42 -16.23 9.91
N TYR A 36 -9.75 -17.25 10.46
CA TYR A 36 -8.66 -17.95 9.78
C TYR A 36 -9.19 -19.04 8.82
N GLY A 37 -10.49 -19.04 8.52
CA GLY A 37 -11.10 -19.88 7.49
C GLY A 37 -10.75 -19.41 6.08
N ALA A 38 -11.10 -20.25 5.10
CA ALA A 38 -10.83 -19.98 3.69
C ALA A 38 -11.43 -18.64 3.20
N THR A 39 -12.56 -18.22 3.77
CA THR A 39 -13.25 -16.95 3.50
C THR A 39 -12.44 -15.74 3.93
N GLY A 40 -11.84 -15.78 5.12
CA GLY A 40 -10.97 -14.71 5.62
C GLY A 40 -9.70 -14.56 4.77
N PHE A 41 -9.06 -15.67 4.41
CA PHE A 41 -7.89 -15.67 3.53
C PHE A 41 -8.21 -15.16 2.11
N LEU A 42 -9.36 -15.56 1.55
CA LEU A 42 -9.80 -15.07 0.24
C LEU A 42 -10.04 -13.56 0.27
N THR A 43 -10.68 -13.05 1.32
CA THR A 43 -10.94 -11.61 1.49
C THR A 43 -9.64 -10.82 1.59
N LEU A 44 -8.69 -11.30 2.41
CA LEU A 44 -7.36 -10.68 2.52
C LEU A 44 -6.62 -10.69 1.18
N PHE A 45 -6.67 -11.81 0.45
CA PHE A 45 -6.04 -11.94 -0.86
C PHE A 45 -6.63 -10.93 -1.86
N LEU A 46 -7.95 -10.80 -1.93
CA LEU A 46 -8.64 -9.85 -2.80
C LEU A 46 -8.31 -8.41 -2.45
N LEU A 47 -8.34 -8.04 -1.16
CA LEU A 47 -7.98 -6.70 -0.69
C LEU A 47 -6.53 -6.35 -1.01
N THR A 48 -5.60 -7.28 -0.74
CA THR A 48 -4.18 -7.09 -1.04
C THR A 48 -3.95 -6.94 -2.55
N SER A 49 -4.64 -7.75 -3.35
CA SER A 49 -4.61 -7.68 -4.81
C SER A 49 -5.14 -6.34 -5.32
N TRP A 50 -6.23 -5.84 -4.73
CA TRP A 50 -6.81 -4.55 -5.08
C TRP A 50 -5.89 -3.38 -4.76
N LEU A 51 -5.25 -3.39 -3.59
CA LEU A 51 -4.23 -2.39 -3.22
C LEU A 51 -3.04 -2.41 -4.19
N CYS A 52 -2.52 -3.59 -4.50
CA CYS A 52 -1.42 -3.74 -5.45
C CYS A 52 -1.83 -3.32 -6.86
N PHE A 53 -3.09 -3.57 -7.25
CA PHE A 53 -3.63 -3.15 -8.53
C PHE A 53 -3.70 -1.63 -8.63
N GLY A 54 -4.25 -0.97 -7.61
CA GLY A 54 -4.31 0.49 -7.53
C GLY A 54 -2.93 1.13 -7.58
N LEU A 55 -1.94 0.55 -6.90
CA LEU A 55 -0.56 1.02 -6.96
C LEU A 55 0.03 0.88 -8.38
N VAL A 56 0.00 -0.33 -8.95
CA VAL A 56 0.76 -0.66 -10.16
C VAL A 56 0.07 -0.22 -11.44
N TYR A 57 -1.25 -0.37 -11.54
CA TYR A 57 -2.00 -0.12 -12.78
C TYR A 57 -2.75 1.21 -12.80
N VAL A 58 -2.86 1.90 -11.66
CA VAL A 58 -3.52 3.22 -11.60
C VAL A 58 -2.50 4.29 -11.21
N ASN A 59 -1.92 4.22 -10.01
CA ASN A 59 -1.07 5.27 -9.47
C ASN A 59 0.22 5.47 -10.30
N LEU A 60 1.02 4.42 -10.53
CA LEU A 60 2.28 4.55 -11.27
C LEU A 60 2.09 5.05 -12.73
N PRO A 61 1.11 4.55 -13.51
CA PRO A 61 0.82 5.09 -14.84
C PRO A 61 0.38 6.56 -14.82
N VAL A 62 -0.46 6.97 -13.86
CA VAL A 62 -0.86 8.38 -13.70
C VAL A 62 0.35 9.25 -13.39
N LEU A 63 1.23 8.82 -12.47
CA LEU A 63 2.46 9.54 -12.16
C LEU A 63 3.40 9.63 -13.37
N ASN A 64 3.48 8.59 -14.19
CA ASN A 64 4.28 8.61 -15.42
C ASN A 64 3.71 9.58 -16.45
N TRP A 65 2.38 9.64 -16.57
CA TRP A 65 1.72 10.62 -17.43
C TRP A 65 2.02 12.06 -16.98
N ILE A 66 1.92 12.35 -15.67
CA ILE A 66 2.30 13.67 -15.10
C ILE A 66 3.78 13.95 -15.40
N TYR A 67 4.67 13.02 -15.08
CA TYR A 67 6.11 13.18 -15.26
C TYR A 67 6.48 13.51 -16.72
N LYS A 68 5.86 12.85 -17.69
CA LYS A 68 6.06 13.12 -19.12
C LYS A 68 5.41 14.42 -19.57
N LYS A 69 4.21 14.72 -19.10
CA LYS A 69 3.44 15.91 -19.53
C LYS A 69 4.09 17.22 -19.10
N PHE A 70 4.74 17.23 -17.93
CA PHE A 70 5.40 18.41 -17.37
C PHE A 70 6.93 18.41 -17.56
N GLU A 71 7.47 17.43 -18.29
CA GLU A 71 8.91 17.31 -18.57
C GLU A 71 9.81 17.51 -17.34
N LEU A 72 9.42 16.90 -16.21
CA LEU A 72 10.10 17.12 -14.94
C LEU A 72 11.57 16.67 -15.00
N GLU A 73 12.49 17.58 -14.69
CA GLU A 73 13.94 17.30 -14.61
C GLU A 73 14.35 16.53 -13.34
N VAL A 74 13.38 16.17 -12.51
CA VAL A 74 13.62 15.45 -11.25
C VAL A 74 14.01 13.99 -11.53
N ASN A 75 14.92 13.45 -10.71
CA ASN A 75 15.31 12.05 -10.77
C ASN A 75 14.09 11.13 -10.55
N PRO A 76 13.72 10.27 -11.52
CA PRO A 76 12.59 9.35 -11.43
C PRO A 76 12.60 8.49 -10.15
N ILE A 77 13.78 8.04 -9.73
CA ILE A 77 13.95 7.16 -8.57
C ILE A 77 13.49 7.83 -7.27
N ILE A 78 13.55 9.17 -7.20
CA ILE A 78 13.09 9.95 -6.04
C ILE A 78 11.66 10.42 -6.24
N PHE A 79 11.32 10.87 -7.45
CA PHE A 79 9.99 11.38 -7.79
C PHE A 79 8.89 10.35 -7.51
N TYR A 80 8.99 9.14 -8.07
CA TYR A 80 7.93 8.15 -7.96
C TYR A 80 7.65 7.74 -6.50
N PRO A 81 8.65 7.41 -5.65
CA PRO A 81 8.42 7.13 -4.23
C PRO A 81 7.85 8.30 -3.47
N PHE A 82 8.41 9.51 -3.65
CA PHE A 82 7.97 10.67 -2.87
C PHE A 82 6.50 11.01 -3.17
N THR A 83 6.13 11.07 -4.44
CA THR A 83 4.74 11.38 -4.83
C THR A 83 3.79 10.26 -4.44
N THR A 84 4.20 8.99 -4.56
CA THR A 84 3.39 7.85 -4.13
C THR A 84 3.11 7.87 -2.63
N VAL A 85 4.14 8.11 -1.80
CA VAL A 85 3.97 8.23 -0.35
C VAL A 85 3.09 9.42 0.00
N PHE A 86 3.31 10.57 -0.65
CA PHE A 86 2.50 11.76 -0.43
C PHE A 86 1.01 11.47 -0.67
N ILE A 87 0.66 10.88 -1.82
CA ILE A 87 -0.72 10.48 -2.15
C ILE A 87 -1.28 9.53 -1.08
N LEU A 88 -0.50 8.52 -0.67
CA LEU A 88 -0.90 7.54 0.34
C LEU A 88 -1.18 8.19 1.71
N GLN A 89 -0.38 9.18 2.13
CA GLN A 89 -0.62 9.87 3.39
C GLN A 89 -1.91 10.69 3.37
N PHE A 90 -2.21 11.39 2.26
CA PHE A 90 -3.49 12.09 2.12
C PHE A 90 -4.68 11.13 2.15
N LEU A 91 -4.57 10.00 1.45
CA LEU A 91 -5.62 8.98 1.43
C LEU A 91 -5.82 8.36 2.82
N THR A 92 -4.73 8.08 3.54
CA THR A 92 -4.78 7.54 4.91
C THR A 92 -5.43 8.52 5.88
N LEU A 93 -5.11 9.82 5.76
CA LEU A 93 -5.68 10.86 6.61
C LEU A 93 -7.17 11.08 6.31
N ALA A 94 -7.56 11.04 5.03
CA ALA A 94 -8.96 11.14 4.62
C ALA A 94 -9.78 9.95 5.11
N ILE A 95 -9.27 8.72 4.96
CA ILE A 95 -9.94 7.50 5.46
C ILE A 95 -10.03 7.54 6.99
N GLY A 96 -8.95 7.89 7.70
CA GLY A 96 -8.96 8.00 9.15
C GLY A 96 -9.95 9.04 9.67
N TYR A 97 -10.09 10.17 8.97
CA TYR A 97 -11.11 11.19 9.28
C TYR A 97 -12.54 10.63 9.08
N LEU A 98 -12.79 9.91 8.00
CA LEU A 98 -14.10 9.28 7.76
C LEU A 98 -14.40 8.22 8.83
N GLU A 99 -13.48 7.29 9.10
CA GLU A 99 -13.66 6.24 10.10
C GLU A 99 -13.91 6.79 11.51
N SER A 100 -13.14 7.79 11.94
CA SER A 100 -13.32 8.44 13.24
C SER A 100 -14.67 9.16 13.35
N SER A 101 -15.14 9.78 12.27
CA SER A 101 -16.46 10.43 12.21
C SER A 101 -17.60 9.43 12.35
N PHE A 102 -17.44 8.19 11.85
CA PHE A 102 -18.43 7.12 12.00
C PHE A 102 -18.35 6.41 13.37
N MET A 103 -17.15 6.16 13.90
CA MET A 103 -16.95 5.42 15.17
C MET A 103 -17.45 6.16 16.42
N LEU A 104 -17.44 7.50 16.43
CA LEU A 104 -17.99 8.31 17.52
C LEU A 104 -19.46 7.99 17.85
N SER A 105 -20.18 7.37 16.91
CA SER A 105 -21.59 6.99 17.08
C SER A 105 -21.83 5.63 17.75
N THR A 106 -20.83 4.73 17.80
CA THR A 106 -21.06 3.30 18.12
C THR A 106 -20.44 2.80 19.43
N GLY A 107 -19.77 3.65 20.21
CA GLY A 107 -19.37 3.33 21.60
C GLY A 107 -18.52 2.06 21.76
N GLY A 108 -17.41 1.94 21.02
CA GLY A 108 -16.54 0.76 21.07
C GLY A 108 -15.67 0.67 22.34
N ASP A 109 -15.42 -0.57 22.79
CA ASP A 109 -14.57 -0.90 23.94
C ASP A 109 -13.07 -0.61 23.65
N TRP A 110 -12.38 0.04 24.59
CA TRP A 110 -11.01 0.55 24.43
C TRP A 110 -9.99 -0.53 24.06
N MET A 111 -10.18 -1.78 24.53
CA MET A 111 -9.27 -2.88 24.22
C MET A 111 -9.42 -3.39 22.77
N TYR A 112 -10.64 -3.33 22.21
CA TYR A 112 -10.90 -3.63 20.80
C TYR A 112 -10.32 -2.54 19.90
N LEU A 113 -10.44 -1.29 20.34
CA LEU A 113 -9.87 -0.12 19.69
C LEU A 113 -8.34 -0.24 19.57
N TYR A 114 -7.65 -0.59 20.67
CA TYR A 114 -6.20 -0.74 20.69
C TYR A 114 -5.70 -1.80 19.70
N LYS A 115 -6.29 -3.01 19.72
CA LYS A 115 -5.90 -4.09 18.80
C LYS A 115 -6.22 -3.76 17.34
N GLY A 116 -7.34 -3.07 17.08
CA GLY A 116 -7.69 -2.58 15.75
C GLY A 116 -6.68 -1.55 15.24
N ILE A 117 -6.37 -0.53 16.05
CA ILE A 117 -5.39 0.51 15.70
C ILE A 117 -4.00 -0.09 15.45
N SER A 118 -3.51 -0.95 16.34
CA SER A 118 -2.20 -1.60 16.15
C SER A 118 -2.14 -2.42 14.87
N ASN A 119 -3.22 -3.10 14.50
CA ASN A 119 -3.25 -3.85 13.27
C ASN A 119 -3.29 -2.95 12.03
N SER A 120 -4.13 -1.92 12.03
CA SER A 120 -4.16 -0.92 10.95
C SER A 120 -2.80 -0.28 10.74
N LEU A 121 -2.05 0.01 11.81
CA LEU A 121 -0.68 0.54 11.70
C LEU A 121 0.27 -0.42 10.98
N VAL A 122 0.18 -1.74 11.23
CA VAL A 122 0.99 -2.73 10.51
C VAL A 122 0.65 -2.73 9.02
N PHE A 123 -0.63 -2.74 8.66
CA PHE A 123 -1.07 -2.71 7.27
C PHE A 123 -0.65 -1.42 6.55
N ILE A 124 -0.77 -0.27 7.22
CA ILE A 124 -0.31 1.03 6.68
C ILE A 124 1.21 1.03 6.49
N LEU A 125 1.98 0.58 7.49
CA LEU A 125 3.44 0.54 7.43
C LEU A 125 3.92 -0.34 6.27
N THR A 126 3.39 -1.56 6.19
CA THR A 126 3.78 -2.54 5.17
C THR A 126 3.30 -2.13 3.78
N GLY A 127 2.14 -1.48 3.68
CA GLY A 127 1.67 -0.79 2.47
C GLY A 127 2.61 0.30 1.99
N ASN A 128 3.05 1.19 2.89
CA ASN A 128 3.97 2.26 2.56
C ASN A 128 5.34 1.73 2.10
N ILE A 129 5.90 0.73 2.80
CA ILE A 129 7.16 0.11 2.39
C ILE A 129 7.03 -0.52 0.99
N THR A 130 5.94 -1.26 0.76
CA THR A 130 5.65 -1.87 -0.54
C THR A 130 5.57 -0.80 -1.65
N ALA A 131 4.87 0.29 -1.38
CA ALA A 131 4.71 1.39 -2.31
C ALA A 131 6.04 2.07 -2.64
N ILE A 132 6.89 2.32 -1.64
CA ILE A 132 8.23 2.91 -1.82
C ILE A 132 9.10 1.99 -2.69
N VAL A 133 9.20 0.71 -2.34
CA VAL A 133 10.05 -0.24 -3.08
C VAL A 133 9.57 -0.39 -4.53
N THR A 134 8.27 -0.58 -4.72
CA THR A 134 7.68 -0.79 -6.05
C THR A 134 7.83 0.44 -6.94
N SER A 135 7.58 1.63 -6.39
CA SER A 135 7.73 2.90 -7.13
C SER A 135 9.19 3.25 -7.44
N ALA A 136 10.14 2.91 -6.55
CA ALA A 136 11.57 3.07 -6.81
C ALA A 136 12.05 2.16 -7.96
N ILE A 137 11.60 0.90 -7.98
CA ILE A 137 11.90 -0.04 -9.07
C ILE A 137 11.29 0.46 -10.39
N TYR A 138 10.06 0.99 -10.36
CA TYR A 138 9.42 1.58 -11.53
C TYR A 138 10.18 2.81 -12.04
N GLY A 139 10.61 3.70 -11.14
CA GLY A 139 11.44 4.87 -11.47
C GLY A 139 12.80 4.48 -12.07
N TYR A 140 13.46 3.47 -11.51
CA TYR A 140 14.72 2.94 -12.05
C TYR A 140 14.55 2.41 -13.48
N ASN A 141 13.48 1.63 -13.73
CA ASN A 141 13.18 1.12 -15.06
C ASN A 141 12.89 2.24 -16.07
N ASN A 142 12.15 3.28 -15.69
CA ASN A 142 11.91 4.44 -16.56
C ASN A 142 13.18 5.26 -16.83
N LYS A 143 14.06 5.42 -15.84
CA LYS A 143 15.36 6.07 -16.02
C LYS A 143 16.24 5.29 -17.02
N LYS A 144 16.27 3.96 -16.90
CA LYS A 144 17.02 3.09 -17.82
C LYS A 144 16.51 3.23 -19.26
N LEU A 145 15.20 3.30 -19.45
CA LEU A 145 14.60 3.50 -20.78
C LEU A 145 14.93 4.88 -21.36
N LYS A 146 14.99 5.95 -20.54
CA LYS A 146 15.42 7.29 -20.99
C LYS A 146 16.89 7.34 -21.42
N LEU A 147 17.77 6.52 -20.86
CA LEU A 147 19.21 6.50 -21.19
C LEU A 147 19.54 5.68 -22.44
N GLN A 148 18.55 4.99 -23.03
CA GLN A 148 18.71 4.16 -24.22
C GLN A 148 18.28 4.85 -25.52
N TYR A 149 17.76 6.08 -25.43
CA TYR A 149 17.38 6.95 -26.54
C TYR A 149 18.10 8.29 -26.40
#